data_AF-A0A930FJM0-F1
#
_entry.id   AF-A0A930FJM0-F1
#
_cell.length_a   1.000
_cell.length_b   1.000
_cell.length_c   1.000
_cell.angle_alpha   90.00
_cell.angle_beta   90.00
_cell.angle_gamma   90.00
#
_symmetry.space_group_name_H-M   'P 1'
#
loop_
_entity.id
_entity.type
_entity.pdbx_description
1 polymer ?
#
loop_
_entity_poly.entity_id
_entity_poly.type
_entity_poly.pdbx_seq_one_letter_code
_entity_poly.pdbx_strand_id
1 'polypeptide(L)'
;VARSINELVNRKMRESVGFTSDFKKCSAMIAQYVYVRDFINGEHNKERMMDYLETLNMLATSKLDLSEEIHLEREYQTEDEFCRIFGKYWQAQLNSNFQWHIFFAMLFSIQPGSNIDDFTDFCTIIKRLLIEPNWYRNTFQQFGDDKAFEIQKDLELVLVNTLVKIDDIEIVHEDKVYLCMQTFRYYVTQLENEYDDYADFIQYYEKNKIELSRLITDHFH
;
A
#
# COMPACT_ATOMS: atom_id res chain seq x y z
N VAL A 1 -2.18 -13.04 13.69
CA VAL A 1 -2.91 -12.79 12.43
C VAL A 1 -2.06 -13.11 11.21
N ALA A 2 -0.93 -12.45 10.95
CA ALA A 2 -0.07 -12.71 9.78
C ALA A 2 0.31 -14.19 9.57
N ARG A 3 0.70 -14.90 10.65
CA ARG A 3 0.98 -16.35 10.59
C ARG A 3 -0.24 -17.16 10.15
N SER A 4 -1.41 -16.87 10.70
CA SER A 4 -2.67 -17.55 10.37
C SER A 4 -3.09 -17.31 8.92
N ILE A 5 -2.90 -16.07 8.42
CA ILE A 5 -3.08 -15.74 7.00
C ILE A 5 -2.11 -16.57 6.16
N ASN A 6 -0.82 -16.56 6.49
CA ASN A 6 0.18 -17.32 5.72
C ASN A 6 -0.10 -18.83 5.72
N GLU A 7 -0.56 -19.40 6.85
CA GLU A 7 -0.98 -20.81 6.93
C GLU A 7 -2.20 -21.08 6.04
N LEU A 8 -3.20 -20.18 6.05
CA LEU A 8 -4.38 -20.24 5.18
C LEU A 8 -3.99 -20.20 3.69
N VAL A 9 -3.17 -19.22 3.29
CA VAL A 9 -2.73 -19.08 1.89
C VAL A 9 -1.99 -20.32 1.41
N ASN A 10 -1.00 -20.80 2.18
CA ASN A 10 -0.24 -21.99 1.80
C ASN A 10 -1.14 -23.23 1.66
N ARG A 11 -2.14 -23.37 2.53
CA ARG A 11 -3.12 -24.44 2.42
C ARG A 11 -3.95 -24.30 1.15
N LYS A 12 -4.48 -23.11 0.86
CA LYS A 12 -5.31 -22.88 -0.32
C LYS A 12 -4.56 -23.03 -1.63
N MET A 13 -3.34 -22.49 -1.73
CA MET A 13 -2.51 -22.69 -2.91
C MET A 13 -2.22 -24.17 -3.19
N ARG A 14 -1.99 -24.97 -2.13
CA ARG A 14 -1.81 -26.43 -2.28
C ARG A 14 -3.09 -27.12 -2.75
N GLU A 15 -4.25 -26.69 -2.26
CA GLU A 15 -5.56 -27.25 -2.61
C GLU A 15 -6.01 -26.88 -4.04
N SER A 16 -5.79 -25.64 -4.49
CA SER A 16 -6.26 -25.15 -5.81
C SER A 16 -5.22 -25.26 -6.93
N VAL A 17 -3.93 -25.05 -6.63
CA VAL A 17 -2.86 -24.93 -7.65
C VAL A 17 -1.81 -26.04 -7.57
N GLY A 18 -1.72 -26.75 -6.43
CA GLY A 18 -0.83 -27.91 -6.26
C GLY A 18 0.61 -27.58 -5.86
N PHE A 19 0.96 -26.32 -5.65
CA PHE A 19 2.26 -25.88 -5.12
C PHE A 19 2.12 -24.72 -4.13
N THR A 20 3.18 -24.42 -3.38
CA THR A 20 3.24 -23.31 -2.42
C THR A 20 4.40 -22.38 -2.78
N SER A 21 4.25 -21.07 -2.54
CA SER A 21 5.31 -20.06 -2.65
C SER A 21 5.56 -19.39 -1.31
N ASP A 22 6.69 -18.70 -1.13
CA ASP A 22 6.89 -17.87 0.06
C ASP A 22 5.97 -16.64 -0.02
N PHE A 23 4.91 -16.67 0.77
CA PHE A 23 3.88 -15.63 0.83
C PHE A 23 3.87 -14.90 2.18
N LYS A 24 4.92 -15.07 2.99
CA LYS A 24 4.98 -14.51 4.35
C LYS A 24 4.94 -12.98 4.34
N LYS A 25 5.70 -12.33 3.45
CA LYS A 25 5.76 -10.86 3.36
C LYS A 25 4.42 -10.26 2.94
N CYS A 26 3.76 -10.85 1.94
CA CYS A 26 2.42 -10.49 1.53
C CYS A 26 1.38 -10.70 2.66
N SER A 27 1.45 -11.83 3.37
CA SER A 27 0.57 -12.11 4.51
C SER A 27 0.76 -11.10 5.66
N ALA A 28 1.98 -10.63 5.86
CA ALA A 28 2.31 -9.60 6.84
C ALA A 28 1.66 -8.26 6.45
N MET A 29 1.74 -7.86 5.17
CA MET A 29 1.05 -6.69 4.66
C MET A 29 -0.48 -6.78 4.82
N ILE A 30 -1.10 -7.92 4.47
CA ILE A 30 -2.56 -8.07 4.65
C ILE A 30 -2.94 -7.93 6.13
N ALA A 31 -2.13 -8.50 7.04
CA ALA A 31 -2.36 -8.34 8.48
C ALA A 31 -2.21 -6.88 8.94
N GLN A 32 -1.21 -6.16 8.42
CA GLN A 32 -1.00 -4.75 8.70
C GLN A 32 -2.17 -3.90 8.19
N TYR A 33 -2.64 -4.16 6.96
CA TYR A 33 -3.83 -3.53 6.39
C TYR A 33 -5.07 -3.73 7.26
N VAL A 34 -5.38 -4.98 7.62
CA VAL A 34 -6.49 -5.34 8.52
C VAL A 34 -6.39 -4.56 9.84
N TYR A 35 -5.18 -4.53 10.43
CA TYR A 35 -4.94 -3.81 11.68
C TYR A 35 -5.21 -2.30 11.55
N VAL A 36 -4.68 -1.67 10.50
CA VAL A 36 -4.84 -0.23 10.27
C VAL A 36 -6.29 0.14 9.97
N ARG A 37 -7.01 -0.67 9.19
CA ARG A 37 -8.40 -0.39 8.82
C ARG A 37 -9.34 -0.49 10.02
N ASP A 38 -9.24 -1.58 10.77
CA ASP A 38 -10.31 -1.97 11.69
C ASP A 38 -9.99 -1.80 13.17
N PHE A 39 -8.72 -1.64 13.52
CA PHE A 39 -8.29 -1.63 14.92
C PHE A 39 -7.66 -0.29 15.33
N ILE A 40 -7.01 0.42 14.40
CA ILE A 40 -6.50 1.77 14.67
C ILE A 40 -7.71 2.71 14.80
N ASN A 41 -7.99 3.13 16.05
CA ASN A 41 -9.16 3.93 16.46
C ASN A 41 -10.51 3.19 16.42
N GLY A 42 -10.50 1.86 16.34
CA GLY A 42 -11.71 1.04 16.39
C GLY A 42 -12.30 0.89 17.79
N GLU A 43 -13.62 0.93 17.89
CA GLU A 43 -14.35 0.45 19.07
C GLU A 43 -14.58 -1.08 18.94
N HIS A 44 -14.72 -1.78 20.07
CA HIS A 44 -14.99 -3.23 20.09
C HIS A 44 -13.89 -4.13 19.47
N ASN A 45 -12.62 -3.74 19.53
CA ASN A 45 -11.48 -4.47 18.96
C ASN A 45 -11.42 -5.97 19.30
N LYS A 46 -11.89 -6.40 20.49
CA LYS A 46 -11.90 -7.82 20.86
C LYS A 46 -12.92 -8.63 20.05
N GLU A 47 -14.11 -8.07 19.83
CA GLU A 47 -15.18 -8.70 19.06
C GLU A 47 -14.77 -8.81 17.59
N ARG A 48 -14.28 -7.71 17.00
CA ARG A 48 -13.75 -7.69 15.63
C ARG A 48 -12.64 -8.72 15.41
N MET A 49 -11.74 -8.88 16.38
CA MET A 49 -10.69 -9.91 16.29
C MET A 49 -11.28 -11.33 16.28
N MET A 50 -12.34 -11.59 17.04
CA MET A 50 -13.03 -12.88 17.03
C MET A 50 -13.68 -13.13 15.66
N ASP A 51 -14.40 -12.14 15.11
CA ASP A 51 -15.02 -12.23 13.78
C ASP A 51 -13.97 -12.52 12.67
N TYR A 52 -12.80 -11.89 12.78
CA TYR A 52 -11.68 -12.16 11.87
C TYR A 52 -11.14 -13.59 11.98
N LEU A 53 -10.96 -14.09 13.20
CA LEU A 53 -10.50 -15.46 13.41
C LEU A 53 -11.54 -16.49 12.94
N GLU A 54 -12.82 -16.22 13.13
CA GLU A 54 -13.92 -17.03 12.58
C GLU A 54 -13.90 -17.02 11.05
N THR A 55 -13.73 -15.85 10.43
CA THR A 55 -13.58 -15.72 8.97
C THR A 55 -12.41 -16.55 8.44
N LEU A 56 -11.23 -16.45 9.07
CA LEU A 56 -10.06 -17.27 8.69
C LEU A 56 -10.33 -18.77 8.84
N ASN A 57 -11.05 -19.19 9.89
CA ASN A 57 -11.42 -20.60 10.08
C ASN A 57 -12.44 -21.08 9.04
N MET A 58 -13.43 -20.25 8.68
CA MET A 58 -14.37 -20.55 7.60
C MET A 58 -13.64 -20.69 6.27
N LEU A 59 -12.77 -19.73 5.93
CA LEU A 59 -11.95 -19.80 4.72
C LEU A 59 -11.06 -21.05 4.72
N ALA A 60 -10.49 -21.45 5.86
CA ALA A 60 -9.66 -22.66 5.93
C ALA A 60 -10.43 -23.92 5.54
N THR A 61 -11.74 -23.97 5.78
CA THR A 61 -12.60 -25.14 5.51
C THR A 61 -13.42 -25.02 4.22
N SER A 62 -13.60 -23.82 3.68
CA SER A 62 -14.35 -23.57 2.44
C SER A 62 -13.56 -23.98 1.20
N LYS A 63 -14.25 -24.19 0.07
CA LYS A 63 -13.59 -24.33 -1.23
C LYS A 63 -13.36 -22.93 -1.81
N LEU A 64 -12.16 -22.39 -1.59
CA LEU A 64 -11.70 -21.15 -2.23
C LEU A 64 -10.85 -21.53 -3.43
N ASP A 65 -11.29 -21.16 -4.64
CA ASP A 65 -10.54 -21.42 -5.86
C ASP A 65 -9.68 -20.20 -6.21
N LEU A 66 -8.37 -20.32 -6.01
CA LEU A 66 -7.39 -19.27 -6.32
C LEU A 66 -6.95 -19.30 -7.80
N SER A 67 -7.68 -20.01 -8.66
CA SER A 67 -7.46 -20.02 -10.11
C SER A 67 -8.51 -19.19 -10.87
N GLU A 68 -9.60 -18.78 -10.22
CA GLU A 68 -10.62 -17.93 -10.84
C GLU A 68 -10.12 -16.50 -10.97
N GLU A 69 -10.33 -15.88 -12.14
CA GLU A 69 -9.94 -14.48 -12.35
C GLU A 69 -10.65 -13.53 -11.38
N ILE A 70 -9.89 -12.55 -10.88
CA ILE A 70 -10.43 -11.50 -10.04
C ILE A 70 -11.13 -10.47 -10.93
N HIS A 71 -12.40 -10.19 -10.63
CA HIS A 71 -13.15 -9.12 -11.26
C HIS A 71 -13.56 -8.07 -10.22
N LEU A 72 -13.32 -6.81 -10.53
CA LEU A 72 -13.90 -5.69 -9.80
C LEU A 72 -15.31 -5.42 -10.34
N GLU A 73 -16.23 -5.03 -9.48
CA GLU A 73 -17.63 -4.74 -9.81
C GLU A 73 -17.75 -3.53 -10.76
N ARG A 74 -16.74 -2.65 -10.76
CA ARG A 74 -16.61 -1.46 -11.61
C ARG A 74 -15.15 -1.04 -11.75
N GLU A 75 -14.87 -0.11 -12.65
CA GLU A 75 -13.54 0.52 -12.77
C GLU A 75 -13.19 1.32 -11.51
N TYR A 76 -11.93 1.27 -11.09
CA TYR A 76 -11.45 2.04 -9.96
C TYR A 76 -11.44 3.55 -10.26
N GLN A 77 -12.05 4.33 -9.35
CA GLN A 77 -12.14 5.79 -9.47
C GLN A 77 -11.90 6.46 -8.12
N THR A 78 -11.10 7.52 -8.12
CA THR A 78 -10.83 8.36 -6.95
C THR A 78 -10.38 9.75 -7.40
N GLU A 79 -10.63 10.75 -6.56
CA GLU A 79 -10.13 12.12 -6.75
C GLU A 79 -8.68 12.30 -6.28
N ASP A 80 -8.19 11.39 -5.44
CA ASP A 80 -6.82 11.42 -4.94
C ASP A 80 -5.86 10.87 -6.01
N GLU A 81 -5.00 11.73 -6.55
CA GLU A 81 -4.12 11.39 -7.67
C GLU A 81 -3.12 10.27 -7.33
N PHE A 82 -2.60 10.26 -6.10
CA PHE A 82 -1.70 9.20 -5.64
C PHE A 82 -2.42 7.85 -5.65
N CYS A 83 -3.60 7.79 -5.03
CA CYS A 83 -4.42 6.58 -5.02
C CYS A 83 -4.86 6.19 -6.44
N ARG A 84 -5.12 7.17 -7.33
CA ARG A 84 -5.48 6.92 -8.72
C ARG A 84 -4.38 6.20 -9.48
N ILE A 85 -3.13 6.63 -9.33
CA ILE A 85 -1.98 6.00 -9.99
C ILE A 85 -1.79 4.56 -9.48
N PHE A 86 -1.80 4.35 -8.16
CA PHE A 86 -1.69 3.01 -7.60
C PHE A 86 -2.86 2.11 -7.99
N GLY A 87 -4.08 2.58 -7.84
CA GLY A 87 -5.26 1.79 -8.13
C GLY A 87 -5.34 1.39 -9.60
N LYS A 88 -4.97 2.28 -10.54
CA LYS A 88 -4.87 1.90 -11.97
C LYS A 88 -3.78 0.87 -12.22
N TYR A 89 -2.60 1.05 -11.63
CA TYR A 89 -1.51 0.08 -11.75
C TYR A 89 -1.94 -1.28 -11.20
N TRP A 90 -2.41 -1.36 -9.95
CA TRP A 90 -2.80 -2.63 -9.33
C TRP A 90 -4.03 -3.27 -9.98
N GLN A 91 -4.98 -2.49 -10.49
CA GLN A 91 -6.12 -3.03 -11.23
C GLN A 91 -5.64 -3.79 -12.48
N ALA A 92 -4.60 -3.28 -13.16
CA ALA A 92 -3.96 -4.00 -14.26
C ALA A 92 -3.15 -5.23 -13.79
N GLN A 93 -2.64 -5.21 -12.56
CA GLN A 93 -1.85 -6.30 -11.99
C GLN A 93 -2.68 -7.46 -11.44
N LEU A 94 -3.97 -7.27 -11.11
CA LEU A 94 -4.84 -8.26 -10.43
C LEU A 94 -4.72 -9.68 -10.97
N ASN A 95 -4.67 -9.84 -12.30
CA ASN A 95 -4.57 -11.15 -12.97
C ASN A 95 -3.33 -11.25 -13.88
N SER A 96 -2.37 -10.35 -13.71
CA SER A 96 -1.18 -10.27 -14.58
C SER A 96 -0.19 -11.42 -14.35
N ASN A 97 0.00 -11.79 -13.08
CA ASN A 97 0.89 -12.83 -12.65
C ASN A 97 0.37 -13.45 -11.34
N PHE A 98 0.94 -14.60 -11.01
CA PHE A 98 0.48 -15.41 -9.90
C PHE A 98 0.67 -14.73 -8.53
N GLN A 99 1.73 -13.95 -8.31
CA GLN A 99 1.97 -13.31 -7.01
C GLN A 99 0.94 -12.21 -6.72
N TRP A 100 0.69 -11.33 -7.69
CA TRP A 100 -0.36 -10.31 -7.58
C TRP A 100 -1.75 -10.92 -7.43
N HIS A 101 -2.03 -11.97 -8.21
CA HIS A 101 -3.31 -12.66 -8.15
C HIS A 101 -3.59 -13.24 -6.76
N ILE A 102 -2.66 -14.01 -6.21
CA ILE A 102 -2.82 -14.57 -4.86
C ILE A 102 -2.92 -13.46 -3.81
N PHE A 103 -2.18 -12.36 -3.97
CA PHE A 103 -2.29 -11.20 -3.09
C PHE A 103 -3.69 -10.63 -3.01
N PHE A 104 -4.28 -10.27 -4.15
CA PHE A 104 -5.60 -9.66 -4.17
C PHE A 104 -6.72 -10.66 -3.87
N ALA A 105 -6.61 -11.91 -4.34
CA ALA A 105 -7.60 -12.95 -4.03
C ALA A 105 -7.72 -13.16 -2.52
N MET A 106 -6.57 -13.18 -1.83
CA MET A 106 -6.53 -13.34 -0.38
C MET A 106 -6.97 -12.08 0.38
N LEU A 107 -6.59 -10.89 -0.12
CA LEU A 107 -7.08 -9.62 0.41
C LEU A 107 -8.60 -9.60 0.41
N PHE A 108 -9.23 -9.87 -0.74
CA PHE A 108 -10.69 -9.83 -0.88
C PHE A 108 -11.39 -10.95 -0.13
N SER A 109 -10.80 -12.15 -0.07
CA SER A 109 -11.42 -13.27 0.67
C SER A 109 -11.48 -13.01 2.18
N ILE A 110 -10.49 -12.31 2.74
CA ILE A 110 -10.40 -12.00 4.17
C ILE A 110 -11.34 -10.85 4.55
N GLN A 111 -11.71 -10.02 3.58
CA GLN A 111 -12.50 -8.84 3.82
C GLN A 111 -13.99 -9.06 3.59
N PRO A 112 -14.86 -8.41 4.38
CA PRO A 112 -16.31 -8.57 4.25
C PRO A 112 -16.92 -7.66 3.18
N GLY A 113 -16.12 -6.83 2.50
CA GLY A 113 -16.57 -5.84 1.52
C GLY A 113 -16.82 -6.41 0.13
N SER A 114 -17.15 -5.53 -0.80
CA SER A 114 -17.06 -5.83 -2.24
C SER A 114 -15.60 -5.70 -2.69
N ASN A 115 -15.21 -6.37 -3.78
CA ASN A 115 -13.83 -6.32 -4.26
C ASN A 115 -13.39 -4.88 -4.54
N ILE A 116 -14.26 -4.05 -5.11
CA ILE A 116 -13.96 -2.64 -5.38
C ILE A 116 -13.80 -1.79 -4.12
N ASP A 117 -14.61 -2.03 -3.08
CA ASP A 117 -14.53 -1.28 -1.84
C ASP A 117 -13.23 -1.65 -1.09
N ASP A 118 -12.94 -2.95 -1.00
CA ASP A 118 -11.70 -3.44 -0.37
C ASP A 118 -10.45 -2.99 -1.13
N PHE A 119 -10.52 -2.94 -2.46
CA PHE A 119 -9.44 -2.40 -3.29
C PHE A 119 -9.21 -0.90 -3.05
N THR A 120 -10.30 -0.13 -2.90
CA THR A 120 -10.25 1.31 -2.64
C THR A 120 -9.67 1.62 -1.27
N ASP A 121 -10.09 0.87 -0.25
CA ASP A 121 -9.57 0.97 1.10
C ASP A 121 -8.09 0.60 1.15
N PHE A 122 -7.69 -0.47 0.45
CA PHE A 122 -6.30 -0.87 0.36
C PHE A 122 -5.41 0.23 -0.23
N CYS A 123 -5.82 0.86 -1.34
CA CYS A 123 -5.09 1.99 -1.92
C CYS A 123 -4.91 3.15 -0.92
N THR A 124 -5.97 3.48 -0.20
CA THR A 124 -5.97 4.56 0.79
C THR A 124 -5.07 4.22 1.98
N ILE A 125 -5.09 2.98 2.45
CA ILE A 125 -4.27 2.55 3.58
C ILE A 125 -2.79 2.47 3.20
N ILE A 126 -2.44 1.98 2.01
CA ILE A 126 -1.04 2.01 1.57
C ILE A 126 -0.51 3.44 1.50
N LYS A 127 -1.29 4.40 0.99
CA LYS A 127 -0.90 5.83 1.04
C LYS A 127 -0.61 6.30 2.46
N ARG A 128 -1.49 5.97 3.42
CA ARG A 128 -1.32 6.35 4.84
C ARG A 128 -0.14 5.66 5.53
N LEU A 129 0.21 4.45 5.09
CA LEU A 129 1.39 3.74 5.58
C LEU A 129 2.68 4.35 5.04
N LEU A 130 2.67 4.83 3.80
CA LEU A 130 3.81 5.49 3.15
C LEU A 130 3.99 6.93 3.63
N ILE A 131 2.89 7.66 3.83
CA ILE A 131 2.86 9.09 4.14
C ILE A 131 1.97 9.33 5.35
N GLU A 132 2.58 9.73 6.45
CA GLU A 132 1.85 10.04 7.69
C GLU A 132 1.12 11.39 7.56
N PRO A 133 -0.24 11.42 7.56
CA PRO A 133 -0.98 12.60 7.12
C PRO A 133 -0.82 13.84 8.00
N ASN A 134 -0.68 13.68 9.33
CA ASN A 134 -0.64 14.81 10.24
C ASN A 134 0.72 15.51 10.18
N TRP A 135 1.81 14.74 10.14
CA TRP A 135 3.13 15.31 9.89
C TRP A 135 3.19 15.95 8.49
N TYR A 136 2.77 15.24 7.46
CA TYR A 136 3.00 15.67 6.08
C TYR A 136 2.27 16.98 5.74
N ARG A 137 1.03 17.15 6.23
CA ARG A 137 0.26 18.39 6.06
C ARG A 137 0.99 19.63 6.58
N ASN A 138 1.85 19.48 7.60
CA ASN A 138 2.57 20.58 8.21
C ASN A 138 3.96 20.83 7.60
N THR A 139 4.32 20.13 6.52
CA THR A 139 5.62 20.32 5.85
C THR A 139 5.61 21.52 4.90
N PHE A 140 6.76 22.19 4.75
CA PHE A 140 7.01 23.32 3.84
C PHE A 140 6.18 24.57 4.10
N GLN A 141 5.57 24.67 5.30
CA GLN A 141 4.67 25.78 5.66
C GLN A 141 5.40 27.12 5.67
N GLN A 142 6.74 27.15 5.80
CA GLN A 142 7.51 28.39 5.70
C GLN A 142 7.38 29.09 4.33
N PHE A 143 6.99 28.36 3.27
CA PHE A 143 6.79 28.92 1.93
C PHE A 143 5.37 29.44 1.69
N GLY A 144 4.45 29.22 2.63
CA GLY A 144 3.03 29.55 2.54
C GLY A 144 2.17 28.42 1.94
N ASP A 145 0.90 28.37 2.35
CA ASP A 145 -0.02 27.25 2.13
C ASP A 145 -0.11 26.78 0.68
N ASP A 146 -0.26 27.71 -0.29
CA ASP A 146 -0.43 27.37 -1.70
C ASP A 146 0.82 26.64 -2.26
N LYS A 147 2.01 27.16 -1.96
CA LYS A 147 3.28 26.56 -2.41
C LYS A 147 3.58 25.26 -1.68
N ALA A 148 3.32 25.22 -0.38
CA ALA A 148 3.47 24.00 0.42
C ALA A 148 2.61 22.87 -0.17
N PHE A 149 1.36 23.18 -0.51
CA PHE A 149 0.45 22.22 -1.13
C PHE A 149 0.92 21.74 -2.50
N GLU A 150 1.44 22.63 -3.36
CA GLU A 150 2.02 22.25 -4.66
C GLU A 150 3.23 21.31 -4.50
N ILE A 151 4.16 21.64 -3.60
CA ILE A 151 5.34 20.82 -3.31
C ILE A 151 4.93 19.45 -2.77
N GLN A 152 4.00 19.43 -1.81
CA GLN A 152 3.50 18.18 -1.22
C GLN A 152 2.88 17.27 -2.29
N LYS A 153 2.00 17.81 -3.13
CA LYS A 153 1.40 17.04 -4.24
C LYS A 153 2.45 16.49 -5.20
N ASP A 154 3.44 17.29 -5.59
CA ASP A 154 4.45 16.84 -6.54
C ASP A 154 5.38 15.77 -5.92
N LEU A 155 5.70 15.87 -4.63
CA LEU A 155 6.45 14.82 -3.92
C LEU A 155 5.65 13.52 -3.73
N GLU A 156 4.35 13.61 -3.44
CA GLU A 156 3.45 12.44 -3.46
C GLU A 156 3.50 11.75 -4.83
N LEU A 157 3.44 12.53 -5.90
CA LEU A 157 3.53 12.03 -7.28
C LEU A 157 4.88 11.38 -7.57
N VAL A 158 5.99 11.95 -7.12
CA VAL A 158 7.31 11.33 -7.26
C VAL A 158 7.33 9.97 -6.58
N LEU A 159 6.81 9.86 -5.35
CA LEU A 159 6.80 8.60 -4.60
C LEU A 159 5.99 7.52 -5.34
N VAL A 160 4.72 7.79 -5.68
CA VAL A 160 3.88 6.78 -6.33
C VAL A 160 4.40 6.40 -7.72
N ASN A 161 4.84 7.39 -8.52
CA ASN A 161 5.39 7.10 -9.85
C ASN A 161 6.69 6.30 -9.78
N THR A 162 7.49 6.48 -8.73
CA THR A 162 8.67 5.64 -8.49
C THR A 162 8.25 4.22 -8.15
N LEU A 163 7.30 4.05 -7.23
CA LEU A 163 6.85 2.73 -6.79
C LEU A 163 6.21 1.91 -7.92
N VAL A 164 5.35 2.50 -8.75
CA VAL A 164 4.75 1.77 -9.88
C VAL A 164 5.77 1.42 -10.97
N LYS A 165 6.87 2.19 -11.11
CA LYS A 165 7.93 1.90 -12.09
C LYS A 165 8.81 0.72 -11.69
N ILE A 166 8.84 0.36 -10.41
CA ILE A 166 9.58 -0.83 -9.93
C ILE A 166 8.94 -2.11 -10.48
N ASP A 167 7.62 -2.11 -10.69
CA ASP A 167 6.85 -3.20 -11.31
C ASP A 167 7.06 -4.57 -10.62
N ASP A 168 7.13 -4.57 -9.29
CA ASP A 168 7.37 -5.77 -8.47
C ASP A 168 6.35 -5.87 -7.31
N ILE A 169 5.95 -7.10 -6.95
CA ILE A 169 5.13 -7.39 -5.77
C ILE A 169 5.78 -6.87 -4.48
N GLU A 170 7.11 -6.71 -4.46
CA GLU A 170 7.83 -6.19 -3.31
C GLU A 170 7.34 -4.81 -2.85
N ILE A 171 6.73 -4.01 -3.73
CA ILE A 171 6.21 -2.67 -3.37
C ILE A 171 5.06 -2.71 -2.35
N VAL A 172 4.42 -3.88 -2.15
CA VAL A 172 3.43 -4.12 -1.10
C VAL A 172 3.96 -4.99 0.04
N HIS A 173 5.27 -5.24 0.12
CA HIS A 173 5.84 -5.93 1.28
C HIS A 173 6.00 -4.97 2.47
N GLU A 174 5.63 -5.41 3.67
CA GLU A 174 5.64 -4.58 4.90
C GLU A 174 7.01 -3.96 5.19
N ASP A 175 8.09 -4.73 5.03
CA ASP A 175 9.46 -4.26 5.19
C ASP A 175 9.79 -3.14 4.19
N LYS A 176 9.40 -3.29 2.93
CA LYS A 176 9.68 -2.30 1.87
C LYS A 176 8.84 -1.04 2.02
N VAL A 177 7.55 -1.17 2.33
CA VAL A 177 6.67 -0.03 2.61
C VAL A 177 7.20 0.77 3.79
N TYR A 178 7.66 0.10 4.85
CA TYR A 178 8.28 0.77 6.00
C TYR A 178 9.55 1.52 5.62
N LEU A 179 10.47 0.91 4.87
CA LEU A 179 11.70 1.56 4.40
C LEU A 179 11.41 2.78 3.51
N CYS A 180 10.44 2.66 2.61
CA CYS A 180 9.99 3.77 1.77
C CYS A 180 9.42 4.92 2.60
N MET A 181 8.56 4.63 3.58
CA MET A 181 8.01 5.62 4.50
C MET A 181 9.12 6.36 5.26
N GLN A 182 10.08 5.62 5.84
CA GLN A 182 11.19 6.23 6.58
C GLN A 182 12.04 7.13 5.69
N THR A 183 12.36 6.66 4.49
CA THR A 183 13.18 7.38 3.52
C THR A 183 12.48 8.64 3.02
N PHE A 184 11.21 8.52 2.65
CA PHE A 184 10.38 9.65 2.24
C PHE A 184 10.31 10.69 3.35
N ARG A 185 9.96 10.26 4.57
CA ARG A 185 9.86 11.17 5.72
C ARG A 185 11.17 11.88 6.02
N TYR A 186 12.26 11.12 6.10
CA TYR A 186 13.59 11.67 6.35
C TYR A 186 13.97 12.69 5.27
N TYR A 187 13.87 12.32 4.00
CA TYR A 187 14.28 13.17 2.89
C TYR A 187 13.44 14.44 2.78
N VAL A 188 12.11 14.34 2.91
CA VAL A 188 11.23 15.52 2.94
C VAL A 188 11.57 16.45 4.10
N THR A 189 11.85 15.90 5.28
CA THR A 189 12.25 16.70 6.45
C THR A 189 13.61 17.36 6.22
N GLN A 190 14.56 16.70 5.56
CA GLN A 190 15.83 17.31 5.17
C GLN A 190 15.61 18.46 4.19
N LEU A 191 14.81 18.26 3.15
CA LEU A 191 14.48 19.32 2.17
C LEU A 191 13.82 20.52 2.83
N GLU A 192 12.89 20.30 3.75
CA GLU A 192 12.23 21.38 4.48
C GLU A 192 13.21 22.21 5.32
N ASN A 193 14.25 21.58 5.89
CA ASN A 193 15.23 22.27 6.74
C ASN A 193 16.41 22.87 5.97
N GLU A 194 16.63 22.46 4.71
CA GLU A 194 17.78 22.90 3.91
C GLU A 194 17.54 24.26 3.25
N TYR A 195 16.28 24.63 2.96
CA TYR A 195 15.94 25.84 2.23
C TYR A 195 15.01 26.75 3.04
N ASP A 196 15.49 27.95 3.36
CA ASP A 196 14.69 29.00 4.00
C ASP A 196 13.92 29.85 2.98
N ASP A 197 14.44 29.97 1.75
CA ASP A 197 13.83 30.73 0.66
C ASP A 197 13.31 29.83 -0.47
N TYR A 198 12.12 30.17 -0.99
CA TYR A 198 11.47 29.38 -2.03
C TYR A 198 12.16 29.48 -3.40
N ALA A 199 12.77 30.63 -3.73
CA ALA A 199 13.45 30.77 -5.02
C ALA A 199 14.69 29.87 -5.08
N ASP A 200 15.42 29.77 -3.97
CA ASP A 200 16.53 28.84 -3.81
C ASP A 200 16.05 27.38 -3.88
N PHE A 201 14.97 27.03 -3.17
CA PHE A 201 14.38 25.69 -3.20
C PHE A 201 14.06 25.22 -4.63
N ILE A 202 13.34 26.05 -5.40
CA ILE A 202 12.91 25.69 -6.76
C ILE A 202 14.08 25.49 -7.72
N GLN A 203 15.19 26.20 -7.52
CA GLN A 203 16.39 26.02 -8.36
C GLN A 203 16.92 24.57 -8.30
N TYR A 204 16.80 23.91 -7.15
CA TYR A 204 17.29 22.54 -6.93
C TYR A 204 16.19 21.49 -6.90
N TYR A 205 14.92 21.89 -6.98
CA TYR A 205 13.80 20.99 -6.73
C TYR A 205 13.73 19.79 -7.69
N GLU A 206 13.94 20.00 -8.99
CA GLU A 206 13.98 18.90 -9.96
C GLU A 206 15.08 17.87 -9.64
N LYS A 207 16.26 18.34 -9.22
CA LYS A 207 17.35 17.46 -8.80
C LYS A 207 16.96 16.65 -7.55
N ASN A 208 16.30 17.30 -6.59
CA ASN A 208 15.85 16.65 -5.36
C ASN A 208 14.75 15.61 -5.61
N LYS A 209 13.87 15.83 -6.58
CA LYS A 209 12.88 14.82 -7.00
C LYS A 209 13.53 13.55 -7.58
N ILE A 210 14.55 13.73 -8.41
CA ILE A 210 15.31 12.60 -8.98
C ILE A 210 16.03 11.83 -7.86
N GLU A 211 16.62 12.54 -6.91
CA GLU A 211 17.31 11.91 -5.78
C GLU A 211 16.35 11.15 -4.87
N LEU A 212 15.17 11.71 -4.56
CA LEU A 212 14.12 10.98 -3.84
C LEU A 212 13.73 9.69 -4.56
N SER A 213 13.48 9.77 -5.86
CA SER A 213 13.14 8.59 -6.68
C SER A 213 14.24 7.53 -6.63
N ARG A 214 15.50 7.95 -6.73
CA ARG A 214 16.68 7.07 -6.61
C ARG A 214 16.72 6.39 -5.24
N LEU A 215 16.62 7.16 -4.15
CA LEU A 215 16.65 6.64 -2.78
C LEU A 215 15.53 5.63 -2.49
N ILE A 216 14.34 5.85 -3.04
CA ILE A 216 13.23 4.90 -2.93
C ILE A 216 13.51 3.62 -3.73
N THR A 217 14.04 3.76 -4.94
CA THR A 217 14.36 2.64 -5.83
C THR A 217 15.44 1.73 -5.24
N ASP A 218 16.44 2.30 -4.55
CA ASP A 218 17.54 1.55 -3.91
C ASP A 218 17.04 0.51 -2.88
N HIS A 219 15.81 0.65 -2.36
CA HIS A 219 15.24 -0.37 -1.46
C HIS A 219 14.82 -1.66 -2.17
N PHE A 220 14.80 -1.69 -3.50
CA PHE A 220 14.29 -2.81 -4.32
C PHE A 220 15.36 -3.45 -5.20
N HIS A 221 16.64 -3.16 -4.90
CA HIS A 221 17.81 -3.70 -5.59
C HIS A 221 18.72 -4.49 -4.63
#